data_AF-A0A7W0QEK2-F1
#
_entry.id   AF-A0A7W0QEK2-F1
#
_cell.length_a   1.000
_cell.length_b   1.000
_cell.length_c   1.000
_cell.angle_alpha   90.00
_cell.angle_beta   90.00
_cell.angle_gamma   90.00
#
_symmetry.space_group_name_H-M   'P 1'
#
loop_
_entity.id
_entity.type
_entity.pdbx_description
1 polymer ?
#
loop_
_entity_poly.entity_id
_entity_poly.type
_entity_poly.pdbx_seq_one_letter_code
_entity_poly.pdbx_strand_id
1 'polypeptide(L)'
;MRVVLRLGAAAGSVLLAGLLAGCPMTASGGTGECDTDRDCVTSVCARDHLCYPASSVREVRVTWTVRGMVANSQTCAGSQDLQIAFYNNNAGDDALGFAPVPCMIGQFLIDKLPTSYTEVELGRQGSFPDRKSIGSTNVVEFDLR
;
A
#
# COMPACT_ATOMS: atom_id res chain seq x y z
N MET A 1 12.24 53.82 -47.85
CA MET A 1 12.51 52.70 -48.78
C MET A 1 11.56 51.56 -48.45
N ARG A 2 10.68 51.18 -49.38
CA ARG A 2 9.77 50.03 -49.24
C ARG A 2 10.37 48.88 -50.05
N VAL A 3 10.63 47.75 -49.41
CA VAL A 3 10.93 46.49 -50.11
C VAL A 3 9.70 45.61 -49.99
N VAL A 4 9.01 45.43 -51.11
CA VAL A 4 7.94 44.45 -51.29
C VAL A 4 8.60 43.20 -51.85
N LEU A 5 8.54 42.07 -51.14
CA LEU A 5 8.83 40.76 -51.71
C LEU A 5 7.56 39.91 -51.66
N ARG A 6 7.08 39.49 -52.83
CA ARG A 6 5.93 38.59 -53.01
C ARG A 6 6.41 37.17 -53.30
N LEU A 7 5.73 36.25 -52.62
CA LEU A 7 5.30 34.90 -53.01
C LEU A 7 6.28 33.95 -53.71
N GLY A 8 6.45 32.79 -53.08
CA GLY A 8 6.62 31.51 -53.76
C GLY A 8 5.92 30.42 -52.95
N ALA A 9 4.74 30.00 -53.39
CA ALA A 9 4.07 28.81 -52.89
C ALA A 9 4.66 27.58 -53.59
N ALA A 10 5.14 26.61 -52.83
CA ALA A 10 5.40 25.26 -53.31
C ALA A 10 4.90 24.27 -52.27
N ALA A 11 3.85 23.55 -52.64
CA ALA A 11 3.34 22.39 -51.94
C ALA A 11 4.37 21.27 -52.03
N GLY A 12 4.78 20.74 -50.88
CA GLY A 12 5.64 19.57 -50.77
C GLY A 12 5.25 18.78 -49.54
N SER A 13 4.32 17.85 -49.72
CA SER A 13 3.98 16.83 -48.72
C SER A 13 5.19 15.91 -48.52
N VAL A 14 5.88 16.06 -47.40
CA VAL A 14 6.88 15.09 -46.92
C VAL A 14 6.21 14.25 -45.84
N LEU A 15 6.02 12.98 -46.16
CA LEU A 15 5.66 11.90 -45.24
C LEU A 15 6.73 11.82 -44.14
N LEU A 16 6.45 12.36 -42.94
CA LEU A 16 7.18 12.01 -41.72
C LEU A 16 6.65 10.66 -41.22
N ALA A 17 7.08 9.59 -41.87
CA ALA A 17 6.92 8.23 -41.38
C ALA A 17 8.23 7.76 -40.77
N GLY A 18 8.18 7.37 -39.50
CA GLY A 18 9.26 6.63 -38.85
C GLY A 18 10.22 7.50 -38.07
N LEU A 19 9.94 7.64 -36.77
CA LEU A 19 10.88 7.51 -35.65
C LEU A 19 10.10 7.81 -34.35
N LEU A 20 9.01 7.07 -34.13
CA LEU A 20 8.64 6.76 -32.75
C LEU A 20 9.65 5.72 -32.30
N ALA A 21 10.84 6.19 -31.93
CA ALA A 21 11.68 5.47 -30.99
C ALA A 21 10.81 5.34 -29.74
N GLY A 22 10.08 4.23 -29.65
CA GLY A 22 9.53 3.78 -28.40
C GLY A 22 10.73 3.62 -27.50
N CYS A 23 10.99 4.61 -26.64
CA CYS A 23 11.86 4.41 -25.51
C CYS A 23 11.30 3.16 -24.85
N PRO A 24 12.04 2.03 -24.80
CA PRO A 24 11.73 1.06 -23.79
C PRO A 24 11.93 1.87 -22.51
N MET A 25 10.82 2.30 -21.90
CA MET A 25 10.79 2.59 -20.49
C MET A 25 11.05 1.24 -19.87
N THR A 26 12.34 0.91 -19.85
CA THR A 26 12.95 -0.16 -19.11
C THR A 26 12.52 0.20 -17.70
N ALA A 27 11.44 -0.43 -17.24
CA ALA A 27 10.93 -0.29 -15.89
C ALA A 27 12.05 -0.82 -14.99
N SER A 28 12.99 0.06 -14.70
CA SER A 28 14.17 -0.21 -13.91
C SER A 28 13.70 -0.34 -12.48
N GLY A 29 13.23 -1.54 -12.12
CA GLY A 29 13.23 -2.11 -10.76
C GLY A 29 12.78 -1.19 -9.63
N GLY A 30 11.84 -0.27 -9.88
CA GLY A 30 11.35 0.72 -8.93
C GLY A 30 9.83 0.63 -8.82
N THR A 31 9.38 0.34 -7.60
CA THR A 31 8.06 0.54 -7.00
C THR A 31 7.17 1.57 -7.70
N GLY A 32 6.55 1.20 -8.82
CA GLY A 32 5.46 2.00 -9.38
C GLY A 32 4.28 2.00 -8.41
N GLU A 33 3.60 3.14 -8.32
CA GLU A 33 2.29 3.22 -7.67
C GLU A 33 1.29 2.32 -8.42
N CYS A 34 0.37 1.70 -7.70
CA CYS A 34 -0.62 0.78 -8.25
C CYS A 34 -1.91 0.78 -7.44
N ASP A 35 -3.01 0.40 -8.09
CA ASP A 35 -4.30 0.13 -7.44
C ASP A 35 -4.65 -1.37 -7.48
N THR A 36 -4.15 -2.07 -8.50
CA THR A 36 -4.43 -3.48 -8.75
C THR A 36 -3.19 -4.22 -9.25
N ASP A 37 -3.19 -5.55 -9.16
CA ASP A 37 -2.07 -6.37 -9.67
C ASP A 37 -1.83 -6.18 -11.18
N ARG A 38 -2.81 -5.72 -11.95
CA ARG A 38 -2.66 -5.50 -13.39
C ARG A 38 -1.75 -4.32 -13.72
N ASP A 39 -1.61 -3.39 -12.79
CA ASP A 39 -0.71 -2.23 -12.93
C ASP A 39 0.76 -2.68 -12.77
N CYS A 40 0.97 -3.85 -12.17
CA CYS A 40 2.28 -4.45 -11.92
C CYS A 40 2.58 -5.54 -12.96
N VAL A 41 3.43 -5.25 -13.96
CA VAL A 41 3.71 -6.16 -15.10
C VAL A 41 4.09 -7.59 -14.68
N THR A 42 5.01 -7.74 -13.72
CA THR A 42 5.51 -9.04 -13.23
C THR A 42 5.45 -9.17 -11.70
N SER A 43 4.67 -8.31 -11.06
CA SER A 43 4.68 -8.07 -9.62
C SER A 43 3.24 -8.07 -9.10
N VAL A 44 3.07 -7.91 -7.78
CA VAL A 44 1.77 -7.74 -7.15
C VAL A 44 1.66 -6.35 -6.57
N CYS A 45 0.45 -5.80 -6.60
CA CYS A 45 0.17 -4.54 -5.96
C CYS A 45 -0.06 -4.78 -4.47
N ALA A 46 0.87 -4.30 -3.64
CA ALA A 46 0.76 -4.43 -2.20
C ALA A 46 -0.22 -3.40 -1.61
N ARG A 47 -0.53 -3.54 -0.33
CA ARG A 47 -1.52 -2.71 0.35
C ARG A 47 -1.08 -1.28 0.66
N ASP A 48 0.19 -0.99 0.45
CA ASP A 48 0.76 0.36 0.45
C ASP A 48 0.82 0.98 -0.96
N HIS A 49 0.09 0.40 -1.92
CA HIS A 49 -0.02 0.90 -3.30
C HIS A 49 1.27 0.88 -4.10
N LEU A 50 2.23 0.02 -3.74
CA LEU A 50 3.46 -0.15 -4.52
C LEU A 50 3.57 -1.56 -5.10
N CYS A 51 4.21 -1.68 -6.26
CA CYS A 51 4.49 -2.98 -6.88
C CYS A 51 5.67 -3.69 -6.20
N TYR A 52 5.44 -4.91 -5.72
CA TYR A 52 6.46 -5.79 -5.13
C TYR A 52 6.54 -7.14 -5.85
N PRO A 53 7.71 -7.81 -5.86
CA PRO A 53 7.75 -9.24 -6.16
C PRO A 53 6.80 -10.02 -5.24
N ALA A 54 6.12 -11.03 -5.76
CA ALA A 54 5.20 -11.85 -4.95
C ALA A 54 5.90 -12.50 -3.74
N SER A 55 7.20 -12.77 -3.83
CA SER A 55 8.03 -13.28 -2.72
C SER A 55 8.35 -12.25 -1.63
N SER A 56 8.03 -10.98 -1.86
CA SER A 56 8.32 -9.84 -0.96
C SER A 56 7.07 -9.28 -0.31
N VAL A 57 5.94 -9.96 -0.44
CA VAL A 57 4.71 -9.69 0.30
C VAL A 57 4.26 -10.94 1.03
N ARG A 58 3.44 -10.77 2.06
CA ARG A 58 2.86 -11.88 2.83
C ARG A 58 1.49 -11.52 3.37
N GLU A 59 0.70 -12.55 3.62
CA GLU A 59 -0.50 -12.43 4.44
C GLU A 59 -0.11 -12.30 5.91
N VAL A 60 -0.73 -11.39 6.65
CA VAL A 60 -0.61 -11.25 8.10
C VAL A 60 -2.02 -11.23 8.71
N ARG A 61 -2.21 -12.06 9.73
CA ARG A 61 -3.44 -12.12 10.53
C ARG A 61 -3.18 -11.52 11.90
N VAL A 62 -3.98 -10.52 12.26
CA VAL A 62 -3.99 -9.96 13.59
C VAL A 62 -5.27 -10.41 14.29
N THR A 63 -5.16 -10.97 15.48
CA THR A 63 -6.30 -11.39 16.29
C THR A 63 -6.28 -10.66 17.63
N TRP A 64 -7.45 -10.51 18.24
CA TRP A 64 -7.52 -9.92 19.57
C TRP A 64 -8.63 -10.48 20.44
N THR A 65 -8.37 -10.44 21.73
CA THR A 65 -9.33 -10.59 22.82
C THR A 65 -9.53 -9.26 23.53
N VAL A 66 -10.54 -9.18 24.39
CA VAL A 66 -10.78 -8.05 25.29
C VAL A 66 -10.78 -8.56 26.72
N ARG A 67 -9.72 -8.24 27.47
CA ARG A 67 -9.49 -8.70 28.85
C ARG A 67 -9.58 -10.23 28.96
N GLY A 68 -8.96 -10.93 28.01
CA GLY A 68 -8.97 -12.38 27.89
C GLY A 68 -10.28 -12.99 27.37
N MET A 69 -11.32 -12.18 27.11
CA MET A 69 -12.59 -12.65 26.54
C MET A 69 -12.62 -12.49 25.02
N VAL A 70 -13.37 -13.36 24.34
CA VAL A 70 -13.60 -13.23 22.90
C VAL A 70 -14.26 -11.88 22.58
N ALA A 71 -13.79 -11.23 21.52
CA ALA A 71 -14.38 -10.00 21.03
C ALA A 71 -15.81 -10.24 20.54
N ASN A 72 -16.78 -9.51 21.09
CA ASN A 72 -18.19 -9.54 20.71
C ASN A 72 -18.84 -8.20 21.07
N SER A 73 -20.13 -8.03 20.80
CA SER A 73 -20.84 -6.78 21.06
C SER A 73 -20.77 -6.32 22.54
N GLN A 74 -20.79 -7.26 23.49
CA GLN A 74 -20.73 -6.96 24.91
C GLN A 74 -19.32 -6.58 25.37
N THR A 75 -18.30 -7.34 24.96
CA THR A 75 -16.92 -7.10 25.35
C THR A 75 -16.32 -5.88 24.65
N CYS A 76 -16.77 -5.59 23.42
CA CYS A 76 -16.31 -4.44 22.62
C CYS A 76 -17.09 -3.14 22.85
N ALA A 77 -18.05 -3.09 23.78
CA ALA A 77 -18.91 -1.91 23.97
C ALA A 77 -18.12 -0.60 24.19
N GLY A 78 -16.94 -0.67 24.81
CA GLY A 78 -16.03 0.47 25.04
C GLY A 78 -14.86 0.61 24.06
N SER A 79 -14.89 -0.12 22.94
CA SER A 79 -13.77 -0.25 21.98
C SER A 79 -14.28 -0.20 20.53
N GLN A 80 -15.18 0.74 20.22
CA GLN A 80 -15.83 0.77 18.89
C GLN A 80 -14.89 1.26 17.77
N ASP A 81 -13.87 2.04 18.13
CA ASP A 81 -12.95 2.68 17.19
C ASP A 81 -11.53 2.12 17.31
N LEU A 82 -11.35 0.82 17.03
CA LEU A 82 -10.01 0.25 16.95
C LEU A 82 -9.27 0.79 15.74
N GLN A 83 -7.98 0.97 15.91
CA GLN A 83 -7.04 1.33 14.85
C GLN A 83 -5.93 0.29 14.84
N ILE A 84 -5.53 -0.13 13.65
CA ILE A 84 -4.41 -1.04 13.43
C ILE A 84 -3.41 -0.36 12.52
N ALA A 85 -2.13 -0.41 12.88
CA ALA A 85 -1.07 0.19 12.10
C ALA A 85 0.09 -0.79 11.96
N PHE A 86 0.62 -0.91 10.74
CA PHE A 86 1.80 -1.71 10.45
C PHE A 86 3.00 -0.78 10.29
N TYR A 87 4.11 -1.13 10.92
CA TYR A 87 5.34 -0.36 10.87
C TYR A 87 6.45 -1.17 10.22
N ASN A 88 7.26 -0.46 9.43
CA ASN A 88 8.54 -0.97 8.96
C ASN A 88 9.65 -0.53 9.93
N ASN A 89 10.84 -1.11 9.79
CA ASN A 89 11.99 -0.79 10.65
C ASN A 89 12.69 0.54 10.28
N ASN A 90 12.21 1.26 9.27
CA ASN A 90 12.86 2.49 8.82
C ASN A 90 12.33 3.66 9.65
N ALA A 91 13.25 4.37 10.31
CA ALA A 91 12.89 5.58 11.05
C ALA A 91 12.38 6.66 10.09
N GLY A 92 11.12 7.06 10.25
CA GLY A 92 10.52 8.17 9.51
C GLY A 92 9.57 7.77 8.37
N ASP A 93 9.40 6.48 8.09
CA ASP A 93 8.37 6.02 7.15
C ASP A 93 6.98 6.06 7.81
N ASP A 94 5.97 6.44 7.02
CA ASP A 94 4.58 6.46 7.46
C ASP A 94 4.08 5.03 7.73
N ALA A 95 3.32 4.87 8.82
CA ALA A 95 2.69 3.60 9.14
C ALA A 95 1.53 3.31 8.18
N LEU A 96 1.38 2.05 7.77
CA LEU A 96 0.21 1.61 7.03
C LEU A 96 -0.95 1.41 8.02
N GLY A 97 -1.79 2.43 8.16
CA GLY A 97 -2.89 2.48 9.13
C GLY A 97 -4.25 2.10 8.53
N PHE A 98 -5.09 1.44 9.34
CA PHE A 98 -6.49 1.15 9.03
C PHE A 98 -7.37 1.55 10.21
N ALA A 99 -8.40 2.36 9.93
CA ALA A 99 -9.38 2.80 10.90
C ALA A 99 -10.70 3.23 10.21
N PRO A 100 -11.86 3.04 10.85
CA PRO A 100 -12.07 2.25 12.07
C PRO A 100 -12.10 0.74 11.75
N VAL A 101 -11.51 -0.07 12.63
CA VAL A 101 -11.61 -1.54 12.58
C VAL A 101 -12.69 -2.01 13.57
N PRO A 102 -13.74 -2.72 13.12
CA PRO A 102 -14.79 -3.17 14.04
C PRO A 102 -14.26 -4.20 15.05
N CYS A 103 -14.25 -3.84 16.34
CA CYS A 103 -13.74 -4.70 17.41
C CYS A 103 -14.40 -6.08 17.44
N MET A 104 -15.71 -6.16 17.19
CA MET A 104 -16.49 -7.40 17.26
C MET A 104 -16.07 -8.50 16.29
N ILE A 105 -15.24 -8.18 15.28
CA ILE A 105 -14.70 -9.18 14.36
C ILE A 105 -13.63 -10.04 15.04
N GLY A 106 -12.92 -9.51 16.03
CA GLY A 106 -11.86 -10.22 16.75
C GLY A 106 -10.62 -10.53 15.93
N GLN A 107 -10.58 -10.10 14.67
CA GLN A 107 -9.46 -10.29 13.77
C GLN A 107 -9.43 -9.28 12.63
N PHE A 108 -8.25 -9.08 12.07
CA PHE A 108 -7.98 -8.30 10.88
C PHE A 108 -7.01 -9.10 9.99
N LEU A 109 -7.26 -9.13 8.69
CA LEU A 109 -6.44 -9.84 7.72
C LEU A 109 -5.93 -8.87 6.67
N ILE A 110 -4.62 -8.88 6.43
CA ILE A 110 -4.00 -8.19 5.32
C ILE A 110 -3.25 -9.20 4.47
N ASP A 111 -3.61 -9.33 3.20
CA ASP A 111 -3.16 -10.40 2.29
C ASP A 111 -1.82 -10.11 1.61
N LYS A 112 -1.51 -8.84 1.35
CA LYS A 112 -0.31 -8.39 0.62
C LYS A 112 0.44 -7.30 1.38
N LEU A 113 0.89 -7.62 2.59
CA LEU A 113 1.75 -6.74 3.38
C LEU A 113 3.22 -6.95 2.96
N PRO A 114 3.97 -5.90 2.59
CA PRO A 114 5.38 -6.06 2.27
C PRO A 114 6.21 -6.63 3.43
N THR A 115 7.21 -7.45 3.13
CA THR A 115 8.07 -8.11 4.14
C THR A 115 8.89 -7.12 4.99
N SER A 116 9.02 -5.88 4.55
CA SER A 116 9.69 -4.80 5.29
C SER A 116 8.91 -4.32 6.51
N TYR A 117 7.58 -4.49 6.51
CA TYR A 117 6.75 -4.25 7.69
C TYR A 117 6.93 -5.40 8.67
N THR A 118 7.46 -5.11 9.85
CA THR A 118 7.93 -6.09 10.83
C THR A 118 7.20 -5.98 12.14
N GLU A 119 6.41 -4.93 12.35
CA GLU A 119 5.67 -4.68 13.57
C GLU A 119 4.23 -4.31 13.25
N VAL A 120 3.35 -4.61 14.19
CA VAL A 120 1.95 -4.18 14.17
C VAL A 120 1.59 -3.61 15.53
N GLU A 121 0.75 -2.59 15.50
CA GLU A 121 0.24 -1.90 16.66
C GLU A 121 -1.28 -1.93 16.60
N LEU A 122 -1.89 -2.26 17.73
CA LEU A 122 -3.34 -2.27 17.88
C LEU A 122 -3.70 -1.28 18.99
N GLY A 123 -4.52 -0.30 18.64
CA GLY A 123 -4.87 0.80 19.53
C GLY A 123 -6.33 1.21 19.43
N ARG A 124 -6.68 2.20 20.24
CA ARG A 124 -7.93 2.97 20.14
C ARG A 124 -7.56 4.39 19.73
N GLN A 125 -8.49 5.15 19.18
CA GLN A 125 -8.27 6.55 18.87
C GLN A 125 -7.68 7.30 20.10
N GLY A 126 -6.44 7.77 19.97
CA GLY A 126 -5.71 8.48 21.04
C GLY A 126 -4.91 7.61 22.02
N SER A 127 -4.85 6.28 21.84
CA SER A 127 -4.04 5.38 22.67
C SER A 127 -3.52 4.18 21.87
N PHE A 128 -2.19 4.06 21.78
CA PHE A 128 -1.49 2.93 21.17
C PHE A 128 -0.65 2.20 22.23
N PRO A 129 -1.27 1.38 23.08
CA PRO A 129 -0.57 0.80 24.23
C PRO A 129 0.35 -0.36 23.84
N ASP A 130 0.03 -1.07 22.75
CA ASP A 130 0.63 -2.36 22.44
C ASP A 130 1.12 -2.43 20.99
N ARG A 131 2.44 -2.51 20.83
CA ARG A 131 3.12 -2.86 19.58
C ARG A 131 3.78 -4.23 19.72
N LYS A 132 3.67 -5.06 18.68
CA LYS A 132 4.23 -6.41 18.64
C LYS A 132 4.90 -6.68 17.30
N SER A 133 6.00 -7.45 17.32
CA SER A 133 6.65 -7.91 16.10
C SER A 133 5.84 -8.98 15.38
N ILE A 134 5.86 -8.96 14.05
CA ILE A 134 5.26 -9.97 13.18
C ILE A 134 6.27 -11.12 13.05
N GLY A 135 5.97 -12.23 13.73
CA GLY A 135 6.79 -13.44 13.70
C GLY A 135 6.67 -14.23 12.39
N SER A 136 7.38 -15.36 12.32
CA SER A 136 7.41 -16.25 11.14
C SER A 136 6.07 -16.92 10.80
N THR A 137 5.14 -16.99 11.75
CA THR A 137 3.78 -17.51 11.54
C THR A 137 2.87 -16.52 10.83
N ASN A 138 3.28 -15.25 10.73
CA ASN A 138 2.46 -14.12 10.30
C ASN A 138 1.14 -13.98 11.08
N VAL A 139 1.10 -14.46 12.31
CA VAL A 139 -0.03 -14.29 13.24
C VAL A 139 0.44 -13.45 14.41
N VAL A 140 -0.33 -12.39 14.73
CA VAL A 140 -0.07 -11.54 15.90
C VAL A 140 -1.33 -11.46 16.75
N GLU A 141 -1.19 -11.78 18.03
CA GLU A 141 -2.31 -11.83 18.97
C GLU A 141 -2.20 -10.67 19.96
N PHE A 142 -3.31 -9.98 20.22
CA PHE A 142 -3.43 -8.92 21.22
C PHE A 142 -4.48 -9.26 22.28
N ASP A 143 -4.35 -8.66 23.46
CA ASP A 143 -5.40 -8.67 24.49
C ASP A 143 -5.66 -7.24 24.95
N LEU A 144 -6.80 -6.69 24.52
CA LEU A 144 -7.18 -5.30 24.76
C LEU A 144 -7.62 -5.11 26.22
N ARG A 145 -6.99 -4.16 26.93
CA ARG A 145 -7.32 -3.84 28.33
C ARG A 145 -8.40 -2.76 28.50
#